data_AF-A0A1I6EFS0-F1
#
_entry.id   AF-A0A1I6EFS0-F1
#
_cell.length_a   1.000
_cell.length_b   1.000
_cell.length_c   1.000
_cell.angle_alpha   90.00
_cell.angle_beta   90.00
_cell.angle_gamma   90.00
#
_symmetry.space_group_name_H-M   'P 1'
#
loop_
_entity.id
_entity.type
_entity.pdbx_description
1 polymer ?
#
loop_
_entity_poly.entity_id
_entity_poly.type
_entity_poly.pdbx_seq_one_letter_code
_entity_poly.pdbx_strand_id
1 'polypeptide(L)'
;GGLCQLSNLIYWMTLHTPLTVTERWRHSYDVFPDSHRTQPFGSGATVAYNYIDLQIRNDTNTDFQLLVWVGDTHLHGEWRSERPAQLRYEIYEAGHRITREWWGGYLRHNVIRRKIYDGENNLVADELVAENHAVMMYEPMLPPGEK
;
A
#
# COMPACT_ATOMS: atom_id res chain seq x y z
N GLY A 1 -14.66 7.71 6.49
CA GLY A 1 -14.13 6.37 6.78
C GLY A 1 -14.15 5.45 5.56
N GLY A 2 -15.33 5.14 5.01
CA GLY A 2 -15.49 4.08 3.99
C GLY A 2 -14.69 4.23 2.70
N LEU A 3 -14.67 5.41 2.07
CA LEU A 3 -13.96 5.61 0.79
C LEU A 3 -12.45 5.38 0.90
N CYS A 4 -11.83 5.76 2.02
CA CYS A 4 -10.40 5.51 2.27
C CYS A 4 -10.11 4.01 2.43
N GLN A 5 -10.98 3.27 3.11
CA GLN A 5 -10.84 1.81 3.21
C GLN A 5 -10.98 1.13 1.83
N LEU A 6 -11.91 1.62 1.00
CA LEU A 6 -12.08 1.13 -0.36
C LEU A 6 -10.86 1.41 -1.25
N SER A 7 -10.34 2.63 -1.24
CA SER A 7 -9.13 2.96 -2.01
C SER A 7 -7.91 2.17 -1.53
N ASN A 8 -7.77 1.95 -0.22
CA ASN A 8 -6.73 1.08 0.34
C ASN A 8 -6.86 -0.35 -0.19
N LEU A 9 -8.06 -0.92 -0.18
CA LEU A 9 -8.31 -2.28 -0.66
C LEU A 9 -7.99 -2.40 -2.15
N ILE A 10 -8.52 -1.52 -2.98
CA ILE A 10 -8.29 -1.54 -4.44
C ILE A 10 -6.79 -1.42 -4.73
N TYR A 11 -6.12 -0.42 -4.15
CA TYR A 11 -4.69 -0.23 -4.34
C TYR A 11 -3.88 -1.46 -3.92
N TRP A 12 -4.16 -2.01 -2.73
CA TRP A 12 -3.45 -3.19 -2.23
C TRP A 12 -3.61 -4.39 -3.16
N MET A 13 -4.84 -4.70 -3.59
CA MET A 13 -5.09 -5.79 -4.53
C MET A 13 -4.39 -5.56 -5.87
N THR A 14 -4.39 -4.33 -6.38
CA THR A 14 -3.74 -3.98 -7.65
C THR A 14 -2.24 -4.24 -7.62
N LEU A 15 -1.56 -4.06 -6.47
CA LEU A 15 -0.13 -4.39 -6.36
C LEU A 15 0.17 -5.87 -6.62
N HIS A 16 -0.81 -6.75 -6.43
CA HIS A 16 -0.74 -8.18 -6.72
C HIS A 16 -1.20 -8.56 -8.13
N THR A 17 -1.21 -7.61 -9.06
CA THR A 17 -1.58 -7.82 -10.47
C THR A 17 -0.54 -7.20 -11.40
N PRO A 18 -0.53 -7.55 -12.70
CA PRO A 18 0.28 -6.85 -13.70
C PRO A 18 -0.26 -5.45 -14.08
N LEU A 19 -1.34 -4.99 -13.44
CA LEU A 19 -1.88 -3.65 -13.69
C LEU A 19 -0.92 -2.57 -13.16
N THR A 20 -0.95 -1.41 -13.82
CA THR A 20 -0.08 -0.28 -13.50
C THR A 20 -0.85 0.77 -12.70
N VAL A 21 -0.39 1.10 -11.50
CA VAL A 21 -0.91 2.26 -10.75
C VAL A 21 -0.26 3.52 -11.32
N THR A 22 -1.06 4.42 -11.90
CA THR A 22 -0.57 5.65 -12.55
C THR A 22 -0.71 6.87 -11.66
N GLU A 23 -1.66 6.84 -10.72
CA GLU A 23 -1.84 7.88 -9.70
C GLU A 23 -2.15 7.25 -8.35
N ARG A 24 -1.47 7.72 -7.31
CA ARG A 24 -1.69 7.30 -5.93
C ARG A 24 -1.37 8.45 -4.99
N TRP A 25 -2.34 8.80 -4.14
CA TRP A 25 -2.12 9.70 -3.02
C TRP A 25 -2.09 8.94 -1.70
N ARG A 26 -1.44 9.51 -0.69
CA ARG A 26 -1.26 8.93 0.64
C ARG A 26 -1.52 9.95 1.75
N HIS A 27 -1.75 9.47 2.96
CA HIS A 27 -1.78 10.34 4.13
C HIS A 27 -0.37 10.88 4.44
N SER A 28 -0.29 12.17 4.78
CA SER A 28 0.95 12.83 5.17
C SER A 28 1.27 12.68 6.66
N TYR A 29 0.35 12.10 7.45
CA TYR A 29 0.46 11.95 8.90
C TYR A 29 0.39 10.47 9.29
N ASP A 30 1.32 10.03 10.12
CA ASP A 30 1.25 8.74 10.80
C ASP A 30 0.67 8.96 12.20
N VAL A 31 -0.62 8.65 12.33
CA VAL A 31 -1.39 8.89 13.55
C VAL A 31 -1.48 7.65 14.45
N PHE A 32 -0.97 6.50 13.99
CA PHE A 32 -1.06 5.24 14.73
C PHE A 32 0.33 4.61 14.94
N PRO A 33 0.73 4.35 16.20
CA PRO A 33 1.94 3.59 16.47
C PRO A 33 1.85 2.18 15.89
N ASP A 34 3.01 1.59 15.63
CA ASP A 34 3.20 0.38 14.81
C ASP A 34 2.78 -0.94 15.46
N SER A 35 1.76 -0.93 16.32
CA SER A 35 1.25 -2.14 16.96
C SER A 35 0.33 -2.92 16.01
N HIS A 36 0.76 -4.14 15.64
CA HIS A 36 -0.04 -5.15 14.93
C HIS A 36 -0.42 -4.85 13.46
N ARG A 37 0.43 -4.19 12.69
CA ARG A 37 0.20 -4.02 11.24
C ARG A 37 0.29 -5.37 10.51
N THR A 38 -0.69 -5.65 9.67
CA THR A 38 -0.69 -6.78 8.72
C THR A 38 -0.16 -6.40 7.34
N GLN A 39 0.02 -5.10 7.09
CA GLN A 39 0.51 -4.55 5.83
C GLN A 39 1.63 -3.52 6.10
N PRO A 40 2.58 -3.34 5.15
CA PRO A 40 3.62 -2.32 5.23
C PRO A 40 3.11 -0.91 5.56
N PHE A 41 3.93 -0.10 6.23
CA PHE A 41 3.55 1.29 6.46
C PHE A 41 3.37 2.04 5.14
N GLY A 42 2.32 2.87 5.05
CA GLY A 42 2.04 3.60 3.82
C GLY A 42 1.75 2.67 2.63
N SER A 43 1.13 1.51 2.86
CA SER A 43 0.58 0.64 1.81
C SER A 43 -0.83 1.03 1.34
N GLY A 44 -1.39 2.11 1.88
CA GLY A 44 -2.74 2.59 1.55
C GLY A 44 -2.77 3.63 0.43
N ALA A 45 -3.97 3.94 -0.05
CA ALA A 45 -4.26 5.04 -0.94
C ALA A 45 -5.40 5.90 -0.39
N THR A 46 -5.35 7.21 -0.63
CA THR A 46 -6.46 8.11 -0.30
C THR A 46 -7.10 8.66 -1.58
N VAL A 47 -8.40 8.88 -1.52
CA VAL A 47 -9.19 9.53 -2.58
C VAL A 47 -10.04 10.64 -1.96
N ALA A 48 -10.28 11.69 -2.71
CA ALA A 48 -11.14 12.80 -2.32
C ALA A 48 -11.82 13.35 -3.57
N TYR A 49 -13.13 13.57 -3.45
CA TYR A 49 -13.97 14.06 -4.54
C TYR A 49 -13.31 15.25 -5.26
N ASN A 50 -13.26 15.17 -6.60
CA ASN A 50 -12.72 16.17 -7.53
C ASN A 50 -11.21 16.47 -7.50
N TYR A 51 -10.43 15.98 -6.52
CA TYR A 51 -9.06 16.46 -6.34
C TYR A 51 -8.00 15.38 -6.15
N ILE A 52 -8.38 14.21 -5.65
CA ILE A 52 -7.44 13.17 -5.27
C ILE A 52 -7.99 11.84 -5.76
N ASP A 53 -7.28 11.20 -6.68
CA ASP A 53 -7.74 9.98 -7.34
C ASP A 53 -6.80 8.79 -7.11
N LEU A 54 -7.30 7.60 -7.38
CA LEU A 54 -6.49 6.37 -7.50
C LEU A 54 -6.67 5.86 -8.93
N GLN A 55 -5.65 6.04 -9.76
CA GLN A 55 -5.73 5.65 -11.17
C GLN A 55 -4.92 4.40 -11.44
N ILE A 56 -5.56 3.48 -12.17
CA ILE A 56 -5.01 2.18 -12.52
C ILE A 56 -5.22 1.99 -14.02
N ARG A 57 -4.15 1.63 -14.72
CA ARG A 57 -4.13 1.40 -16.16
C ARG A 57 -3.83 -0.06 -16.42
N ASN A 58 -4.58 -0.66 -17.34
CA ASN A 58 -4.29 -1.99 -17.86
C ASN A 58 -3.36 -1.86 -19.06
N ASP A 59 -2.07 -2.12 -18.85
CA ASP A 59 -1.04 -2.15 -19.91
C ASP A 59 -0.87 -3.56 -20.50
N THR A 60 -1.76 -4.49 -20.16
CA THR A 60 -1.69 -5.90 -20.59
C THR A 60 -2.64 -6.17 -21.76
N ASN A 61 -2.45 -7.32 -22.40
CA ASN A 61 -3.35 -7.82 -23.46
C ASN A 61 -4.44 -8.77 -22.91
N THR A 62 -4.78 -8.66 -21.62
CA THR A 62 -5.82 -9.48 -20.99
C THR A 62 -6.82 -8.57 -20.33
N ASP A 63 -8.11 -8.91 -20.44
CA ASP A 63 -9.15 -8.14 -19.78
C ASP A 63 -9.15 -8.39 -18.27
N PHE A 64 -9.41 -7.32 -17.52
CA PHE A 64 -9.51 -7.35 -16.07
C PHE A 64 -10.86 -6.79 -15.62
N GLN A 65 -11.43 -7.42 -14.59
CA GLN A 65 -12.64 -6.95 -13.93
C GLN A 65 -12.34 -6.71 -12.46
N LEU A 66 -12.66 -5.51 -11.98
CA LEU A 66 -12.69 -5.20 -10.55
C LEU A 66 -14.08 -5.52 -10.00
N LEU A 67 -14.14 -6.40 -9.01
CA LEU A 67 -15.34 -6.64 -8.23
C LEU A 67 -15.10 -6.14 -6.81
N VAL A 68 -16.04 -5.35 -6.29
CA VAL A 68 -16.03 -4.86 -4.91
C VAL A 68 -17.44 -4.95 -4.34
N TRP A 69 -17.56 -5.39 -3.09
CA TRP A 69 -18.84 -5.48 -2.41
C TRP A 69 -18.67 -5.33 -0.90
N VAL A 70 -19.73 -4.87 -0.25
CA VAL A 70 -19.79 -4.76 1.21
C VAL A 70 -20.57 -5.96 1.71
N GLY A 71 -19.93 -6.81 2.52
CA GLY A 71 -20.59 -7.88 3.26
C GLY A 71 -21.13 -7.39 4.60
N ASP A 72 -21.59 -8.32 5.43
CA ASP A 72 -22.20 -7.97 6.74
C ASP A 72 -21.23 -7.28 7.70
N THR A 73 -19.94 -7.64 7.61
CA THR A 73 -18.90 -7.21 8.56
C THR A 73 -17.66 -6.63 7.89
N HIS A 74 -17.43 -6.91 6.61
CA HIS A 74 -16.19 -6.58 5.91
C HIS A 74 -16.46 -5.99 4.53
N LEU A 75 -15.53 -5.16 4.09
CA LEU A 75 -15.40 -4.79 2.69
C LEU A 75 -14.59 -5.86 1.98
N HIS A 76 -15.07 -6.29 0.81
CA HIS A 76 -14.44 -7.32 0.00
C HIS A 76 -14.15 -6.79 -1.40
N GLY A 77 -13.16 -7.40 -2.04
CA GLY A 77 -12.88 -7.14 -3.44
C GLY A 77 -11.98 -8.21 -4.03
N GLU A 78 -11.97 -8.25 -5.36
CA GLU A 78 -11.06 -9.09 -6.12
C GLU A 78 -10.85 -8.50 -7.53
N TRP A 79 -9.64 -8.75 -8.06
CA TRP A 79 -9.36 -8.61 -9.47
C TRP A 79 -9.55 -9.96 -10.14
N ARG A 80 -10.39 -10.00 -11.17
CA ARG A 80 -10.54 -11.15 -12.07
C ARG A 80 -9.84 -10.86 -13.38
N SER A 81 -9.31 -11.91 -13.99
CA SER A 81 -8.69 -11.86 -15.31
C SER A 81 -9.17 -13.03 -16.13
N GLU A 82 -9.25 -12.87 -17.45
CA GLU A 82 -9.61 -13.97 -18.36
C GLU A 82 -8.58 -15.11 -18.34
N ARG A 83 -7.33 -14.80 -18.00
CA ARG A 83 -6.23 -15.77 -17.98
C ARG A 83 -5.77 -16.03 -16.55
N PRO A 84 -5.32 -17.25 -16.23
CA PRO A 84 -4.67 -17.53 -14.95
C PRO A 84 -3.48 -16.59 -14.71
N ALA A 85 -3.26 -16.23 -13.44
CA ALA A 85 -2.10 -15.46 -13.04
C ALA A 85 -0.81 -16.21 -13.40
N GLN A 86 0.01 -15.62 -14.26
CA GLN A 86 1.30 -16.19 -14.66
C GLN A 86 2.45 -15.78 -13.74
N LEU A 87 2.22 -14.74 -12.93
CA LEU A 87 3.19 -14.13 -12.06
C LEU A 87 2.66 -14.11 -10.63
N ARG A 88 3.56 -14.32 -9.66
CA ARG A 88 3.30 -14.14 -8.24
C ARG A 88 4.00 -12.87 -7.76
N TYR A 89 3.29 -12.07 -6.97
CA TYR A 89 3.77 -10.79 -6.47
C TYR A 89 3.90 -10.83 -4.95
N GLU A 90 5.03 -10.35 -4.43
CA GLU A 90 5.30 -10.22 -3.00
C GLU A 90 5.63 -8.77 -2.69
N ILE A 91 4.79 -8.15 -1.86
CA ILE A 91 4.89 -6.73 -1.49
C ILE A 91 5.56 -6.64 -0.13
N TYR A 92 6.61 -5.83 -0.03
CA TYR A 92 7.37 -5.71 1.20
C TYR A 92 7.84 -4.27 1.44
N GLU A 93 8.17 -4.00 2.70
CA GLU A 93 8.72 -2.75 3.17
C GLU A 93 10.24 -2.81 3.15
N ALA A 94 10.90 -1.73 2.71
CA ALA A 94 12.34 -1.57 2.81
C ALA A 94 12.72 -0.14 3.24
N GLY A 95 13.94 0.04 3.74
CA GLY A 95 14.49 1.35 4.06
C GLY A 95 13.73 2.10 5.15
N HIS A 96 13.13 1.38 6.11
CA HIS A 96 12.44 1.98 7.26
C HIS A 96 13.44 2.82 8.07
N ARG A 97 13.09 4.09 8.30
CA ARG A 97 13.85 5.00 9.17
C ARG A 97 12.95 6.06 9.77
N ILE A 98 13.34 6.55 10.95
CA ILE A 98 12.71 7.69 11.62
C ILE A 98 13.76 8.79 11.77
N THR A 99 13.45 10.00 11.33
CA THR A 99 14.31 11.18 11.49
C THR A 99 13.63 12.20 12.39
N ARG A 100 14.44 12.95 13.14
CA ARG A 100 13.97 14.10 13.91
C ARG A 100 14.13 15.35 13.07
N GLU A 101 13.07 16.13 12.99
CA GLU A 101 13.02 17.35 12.19
C GLU A 101 13.31 18.59 13.03
N TRP A 102 13.72 19.68 12.36
CA TRP A 102 14.17 20.91 13.01
C TRP A 102 13.08 21.59 13.87
N TRP A 103 11.80 21.36 13.56
CA TRP A 103 10.65 21.84 14.35
C TRP A 103 10.34 20.97 15.57
N GLY A 104 11.16 19.96 15.86
CA GLY A 104 11.01 19.08 17.02
C GLY A 104 10.11 17.85 16.80
N GLY A 105 9.46 17.74 15.64
CA GLY A 105 8.68 16.55 15.27
C GLY A 105 9.53 15.42 14.67
N TYR A 106 8.90 14.30 14.35
CA TYR A 106 9.55 13.16 13.70
C TYR A 106 8.93 12.87 12.33
N LEU A 107 9.76 12.48 11.37
CA LEU A 107 9.33 11.91 10.10
C LEU A 107 9.63 10.41 10.09
N ARG A 108 8.66 9.63 9.61
CA ARG A 108 8.84 8.23 9.25
C ARG A 108 8.99 8.11 7.75
N HIS A 109 9.97 7.32 7.34
CA HIS A 109 10.24 7.01 5.95
C HIS A 109 10.26 5.52 5.73
N ASN A 110 9.78 5.11 4.56
CA ASN A 110 10.03 3.79 4.02
C ASN A 110 9.85 3.81 2.49
N VAL A 111 10.16 2.69 1.87
CA VAL A 111 9.72 2.40 0.51
C VAL A 111 8.92 1.10 0.49
N ILE A 112 7.90 1.07 -0.36
CA ILE A 112 7.20 -0.15 -0.73
C ILE A 112 7.85 -0.68 -2.00
N ARG A 113 8.18 -1.96 -1.99
CA ARG A 113 8.75 -2.67 -3.11
C ARG A 113 7.94 -3.92 -3.43
N ARG A 114 8.07 -4.38 -4.67
CA ARG A 114 7.36 -5.54 -5.20
C ARG A 114 8.35 -6.48 -5.86
N LYS A 115 8.47 -7.68 -5.32
CA LYS A 115 9.12 -8.80 -6.02
C LYS A 115 8.12 -9.49 -6.93
N ILE A 116 8.58 -9.84 -8.12
CA ILE A 116 7.81 -10.56 -9.12
C ILE A 116 8.47 -11.90 -9.34
N TYR A 117 7.68 -12.97 -9.27
CA TYR A 117 8.11 -14.34 -9.48
C TYR A 117 7.36 -14.95 -10.65
N ASP A 118 8.03 -15.79 -11.43
CA ASP A 118 7.41 -16.58 -12.50
C ASP A 118 6.66 -17.82 -11.94
N GLY A 119 6.09 -18.62 -12.85
CA GLY A 119 5.39 -19.86 -12.51
C GLY A 119 6.27 -20.96 -11.91
N GLU A 120 7.60 -20.86 -12.07
CA GLU A 120 8.59 -21.75 -11.47
C GLU A 120 9.13 -21.20 -10.13
N ASN A 121 8.59 -20.06 -9.67
CA ASN A 121 9.00 -19.35 -8.47
C ASN A 121 10.42 -18.76 -8.52
N ASN A 122 10.95 -18.50 -9.72
CA ASN A 122 12.18 -17.73 -9.89
C ASN A 122 11.88 -16.24 -9.76
N LEU A 123 12.75 -15.49 -9.07
CA LEU A 123 12.65 -14.04 -8.97
C LEU A 123 13.02 -13.41 -10.31
N VAL A 124 12.06 -12.75 -10.97
CA VAL A 124 12.28 -12.12 -12.29
C VAL A 124 12.45 -10.61 -12.20
N ALA A 125 11.91 -9.96 -11.17
CA ALA A 125 12.06 -8.52 -10.96
C ALA A 125 11.88 -8.12 -9.49
N ASP A 126 12.46 -6.97 -9.13
CA ASP A 126 12.29 -6.29 -7.85
C ASP A 126 12.11 -4.79 -8.13
N GLU A 127 10.88 -4.32 -7.99
CA GLU A 127 10.45 -3.00 -8.42
C GLU A 127 10.16 -2.06 -7.24
N LEU A 128 10.53 -0.79 -7.39
CA LEU A 128 10.07 0.26 -6.49
C LEU A 128 8.60 0.56 -6.80
N VAL A 129 7.73 0.44 -5.80
CA VAL A 129 6.29 0.73 -5.93
C VAL A 129 5.99 2.15 -5.47
N ALA A 130 6.52 2.53 -4.30
CA ALA A 130 6.29 3.85 -3.74
C ALA A 130 7.31 4.21 -2.66
N GLU A 131 7.45 5.51 -2.44
CA GLU A 131 8.18 6.08 -1.31
C GLU A 131 7.19 6.78 -0.39
N ASN A 132 7.29 6.54 0.92
CA ASN A 132 6.45 7.22 1.90
C ASN A 132 7.29 8.04 2.86
N HIS A 133 6.73 9.21 3.17
CA HIS A 133 7.25 10.19 4.11
C HIS A 133 6.02 10.69 4.87
N ALA A 134 6.01 10.53 6.20
CA ALA A 134 4.89 10.97 7.02
C ALA A 134 5.35 11.58 8.33
N VAL A 135 4.70 12.65 8.75
CA VAL A 135 4.89 13.26 10.06
C VAL A 135 4.26 12.36 11.11
N MET A 136 5.06 11.93 12.08
CA MET A 136 4.56 11.14 13.20
C MET A 136 3.84 12.05 14.19
N MET A 137 2.62 11.66 14.55
CA MET A 137 1.81 12.37 15.55
C MET A 137 1.94 11.74 16.95
N TYR A 138 2.94 10.88 17.14
CA TYR A 138 3.29 10.18 18.37
C TYR A 138 4.81 10.12 18.53
N GLU A 139 5.29 9.98 19.77
CA GLU A 139 6.72 9.84 20.03
C GLU A 139 7.20 8.42 19.64
N PRO A 140 8.35 8.28 18.97
CA PRO A 140 8.88 6.98 18.57
C PRO A 140 9.51 6.19 19.72
N MET A 141 9.68 6.82 20.89
CA MET A 141 10.30 6.20 22.06
C MET A 141 9.31 5.23 22.72
N LEU A 142 9.81 4.08 23.15
CA LEU A 142 9.06 3.23 24.06
C LEU A 142 8.77 4.01 25.36
N PRO A 143 7.60 3.82 25.99
CA PRO A 143 7.40 4.33 27.34
C PRO A 143 8.53 3.78 28.23
N PRO A 144 9.05 4.57 29.18
CA PRO A 144 10.07 4.10 30.10
C PRO A 144 9.57 2.81 30.77
N GLY A 145 10.38 1.75 30.69
CA GLY A 145 10.01 0.45 31.25
C GLY A 145 9.64 0.59 32.73
N GLU A 146 8.56 -0.06 33.14
CA GLU A 146 8.18 -0.15 34.55
C GLU A 146 9.37 -0.70 35.34
N LYS A 147 9.79 0.05 36.36
CA LYS A 147 10.90 -0.32 37.25
C LYS A 147 10.50 -1.42 38.22
#